data_AF-A0A8G0KX98-F1
#
_entry.id   AF-A0A8G0KX98-F1
#
_cell.length_a   1.000
_cell.length_b   1.000
_cell.length_c   1.000
_cell.angle_alpha   90.00
_cell.angle_beta   90.00
_cell.angle_gamma   90.00
#
_symmetry.space_group_name_H-M   'P 1'
#
loop_
_entity.id
_entity.type
_entity.pdbx_description
1 polymer ?
#
loop_
_entity_poly.entity_id
_entity_poly.type
_entity_poly.pdbx_seq_one_letter_code
_entity_poly.pdbx_strand_id
1 'polypeptide(L)'
;MNFIKIDNITLEIEGSKIQAIELLEADLGVKIPLSLKEYLLLMGEKTIYDEYDYHGTKDMKYIHDWIYEWIDRYKREGIKLSEIDKILPFDKFQDTFFYVPIEEGNENPPVYAFDINDTPVIRKLNDSFTDFVLERYNKIVKSPDSPSIK
;
A
#
# COMPACT_ATOMS: atom_id res chain seq x y z
N MET A 1 2.68 12.49 -33.83
CA MET A 1 2.58 11.40 -32.83
C MET A 1 3.85 11.49 -32.01
N ASN A 2 3.76 12.10 -30.83
CA ASN A 2 4.93 12.40 -29.99
C ASN A 2 5.35 11.11 -29.27
N PHE A 3 6.55 10.64 -29.59
CA PHE A 3 7.25 9.62 -28.82
C PHE A 3 7.63 10.24 -27.47
N ILE A 4 7.20 9.62 -26.38
CA ILE A 4 7.64 9.98 -25.04
C ILE A 4 9.16 9.80 -25.01
N LYS A 5 9.89 10.88 -24.73
CA LYS A 5 11.34 10.85 -24.50
C LYS A 5 11.59 10.09 -23.20
N ILE A 6 12.22 8.93 -23.30
CA ILE A 6 12.70 8.10 -22.19
C ILE A 6 14.02 8.70 -21.66
N ASP A 7 14.00 9.96 -21.24
CA ASP A 7 15.18 10.65 -20.69
C ASP A 7 15.06 10.94 -19.19
N ASN A 8 13.96 10.58 -18.51
CA ASN A 8 13.69 11.02 -17.13
C ASN A 8 13.18 9.93 -16.17
N ILE A 9 13.66 8.69 -16.24
CA ILE A 9 13.52 7.78 -15.08
C ILE A 9 14.55 8.22 -14.03
N THR A 10 14.21 9.23 -13.24
CA THR A 10 14.91 9.50 -11.98
C THR A 10 14.41 8.47 -10.97
N LEU A 11 15.24 7.46 -10.64
CA LEU A 11 15.04 6.55 -9.51
C LEU A 11 15.23 7.30 -8.17
N GLU A 12 14.51 8.40 -7.99
CA GLU A 12 14.47 9.12 -6.73
C GLU A 12 13.52 8.36 -5.81
N ILE A 13 14.12 7.47 -5.03
CA ILE A 13 13.48 6.81 -3.90
C ILE A 13 13.75 7.67 -2.66
N GLU A 14 12.70 8.14 -2.00
CA GLU A 14 12.77 8.84 -0.72
C GLU A 14 11.94 8.08 0.31
N GLY A 15 12.58 7.76 1.44
CA GLY A 15 11.94 7.14 2.60
C GLY A 15 11.28 8.16 3.52
N SER A 16 10.26 7.72 4.24
CA SER A 16 9.67 8.50 5.34
C SER A 16 10.65 8.65 6.49
N LYS A 17 10.56 9.80 7.15
CA LYS A 17 11.29 10.05 8.40
C LYS A 17 10.66 9.22 9.53
N ILE A 18 11.48 8.75 10.46
CA ILE A 18 11.02 8.03 11.67
C ILE A 18 9.92 8.80 12.38
N GLN A 19 10.08 10.13 12.53
CA GLN A 19 9.09 10.97 13.21
C GLN A 19 7.74 10.99 12.48
N ALA A 20 7.72 10.89 11.15
CA ALA A 20 6.47 10.84 10.38
C ALA A 20 5.73 9.51 10.62
N ILE A 21 6.46 8.40 10.72
CA ILE A 21 5.91 7.09 11.05
C ILE A 21 5.37 7.08 12.50
N GLU A 22 6.11 7.65 13.45
CA GLU A 22 5.66 7.78 14.85
C GLU A 22 4.40 8.63 14.99
N LEU A 23 4.31 9.74 14.24
CA LEU A 23 3.10 10.56 14.19
C LEU A 23 1.93 9.80 13.58
N LEU A 24 2.15 9.02 12.52
CA LEU A 24 1.12 8.19 11.91
C LEU A 24 0.61 7.11 12.88
N GLU A 25 1.50 6.43 13.61
CA GLU A 25 1.13 5.46 14.65
C GLU A 25 0.30 6.12 15.76
N ALA A 26 0.69 7.32 16.20
CA ALA A 26 -0.02 8.06 17.23
C ALA A 26 -1.40 8.51 16.75
N ASP A 27 -1.50 9.04 15.53
CA ASP A 27 -2.75 9.51 14.93
C ASP A 27 -3.75 8.37 14.72
N LEU A 28 -3.28 7.20 14.25
CA LEU A 28 -4.13 6.04 14.00
C LEU A 28 -4.39 5.21 15.27
N GLY A 29 -3.61 5.42 16.34
CA GLY A 29 -3.72 4.64 17.59
C GLY A 29 -3.32 3.17 17.42
N VAL A 30 -2.42 2.87 16.47
CA VAL A 30 -1.99 1.51 16.11
C VAL A 30 -0.48 1.45 15.94
N LYS A 31 0.10 0.26 16.09
CA LYS A 31 1.51 0.02 15.77
C LYS A 31 1.64 -0.46 14.33
N ILE A 32 2.52 0.17 13.56
CA ILE A 32 2.81 -0.24 12.19
C ILE A 32 3.71 -1.48 12.26
N PRO A 33 3.36 -2.58 11.58
CA PRO A 33 4.19 -3.79 11.51
C PRO A 33 5.62 -3.49 11.06
N LEU A 34 6.60 -4.24 11.58
CA LEU A 34 8.02 -3.98 11.33
C LEU A 34 8.37 -3.96 9.84
N SER A 35 7.92 -4.94 9.06
CA SER A 35 8.26 -5.01 7.63
C SER A 35 7.68 -3.84 6.82
N LEU A 36 6.47 -3.38 7.15
CA LEU A 36 5.89 -2.19 6.54
C LEU A 36 6.62 -0.92 7.00
N LYS A 37 7.07 -0.86 8.26
CA LYS A 37 7.88 0.25 8.77
C LYS A 37 9.22 0.36 8.06
N GLU A 38 9.92 -0.76 7.87
CA GLU A 38 11.17 -0.81 7.09
C GLU A 38 10.95 -0.36 5.65
N TYR A 39 9.86 -0.80 5.02
CA TYR A 39 9.47 -0.34 3.69
C TYR A 39 9.23 1.18 3.64
N LEU A 40 8.48 1.74 4.60
CA LEU A 40 8.23 3.18 4.67
C LEU A 40 9.53 3.97 4.89
N LEU A 41 10.45 3.48 5.73
CA LEU A 41 11.76 4.11 5.95
C LEU A 41 12.63 4.11 4.69
N LEU A 42 12.42 3.18 3.78
CA LEU A 42 13.18 3.08 2.52
C LEU A 42 12.48 3.82 1.37
N MET A 43 11.15 3.78 1.29
CA MET A 43 10.37 4.14 0.08
C MET A 43 9.11 4.99 0.34
N GLY A 44 8.87 5.45 1.56
CA GLY A 44 7.60 6.03 2.02
C GLY A 44 7.32 7.51 1.71
N GLU A 45 8.14 8.25 0.97
CA GLU A 45 7.79 9.63 0.56
C GLU A 45 7.72 9.79 -0.96
N LYS A 46 8.64 9.16 -1.69
CA LYS A 46 8.67 9.26 -3.15
C LYS A 46 9.22 7.97 -3.73
N THR A 47 8.47 7.34 -4.61
CA THR A 47 8.97 6.26 -5.46
C THR A 47 8.50 6.57 -6.88
N ILE A 48 9.31 7.24 -7.70
CA ILE A 48 8.95 7.46 -9.11
C ILE A 48 9.12 6.14 -9.87
N TYR A 49 8.00 5.52 -10.20
CA TYR A 49 7.84 4.72 -11.41
C TYR A 49 6.95 5.54 -12.34
N ASP A 50 7.31 5.72 -13.61
CA ASP A 50 6.76 6.69 -14.60
C ASP A 50 5.22 6.80 -14.72
N GLU A 51 4.43 5.94 -14.04
CA GLU A 51 2.96 5.91 -14.08
C GLU A 51 2.29 5.65 -12.70
N TYR A 52 3.07 5.56 -11.61
CA TYR A 52 2.57 5.19 -10.28
C TYR A 52 3.11 6.14 -9.22
N ASP A 53 2.30 7.14 -8.86
CA ASP A 53 2.58 8.06 -7.77
C ASP A 53 2.32 7.31 -6.44
N TYR A 54 3.36 6.67 -5.89
CA TYR A 54 3.28 6.05 -4.57
C TYR A 54 3.53 7.12 -3.50
N HIS A 55 2.55 7.29 -2.63
CA HIS A 55 2.59 8.27 -1.55
C HIS A 55 2.55 7.51 -0.22
N GLY A 56 3.60 7.61 0.61
CA GLY A 56 3.67 6.84 1.86
C GLY A 56 2.99 7.53 3.04
N THR A 57 3.71 7.90 4.11
CA THR A 57 3.07 8.12 5.44
C THR A 57 1.91 9.12 5.47
N LYS A 58 1.95 10.18 4.64
CA LYS A 58 0.87 11.19 4.56
C LYS A 58 -0.42 10.63 3.96
N ASP A 59 -0.30 9.82 2.93
CA ASP A 59 -1.46 9.29 2.20
C ASP A 59 -2.07 8.10 2.92
N MET A 60 -1.27 7.31 3.65
CA MET A 60 -1.78 6.21 4.47
C MET A 60 -2.91 6.65 5.41
N LYS A 61 -2.79 7.83 6.02
CA LYS A 61 -3.85 8.40 6.87
C LYS A 61 -5.12 8.69 6.08
N TYR A 62 -5.00 9.34 4.93
CA TYR A 62 -6.14 9.63 4.06
C TYR A 62 -6.81 8.35 3.54
N ILE A 63 -6.02 7.36 3.13
CA ILE A 63 -6.51 6.07 2.66
C ILE A 63 -7.22 5.33 3.79
N HIS A 64 -6.69 5.39 5.01
CA HIS A 64 -7.32 4.82 6.20
C HIS A 64 -8.72 5.42 6.41
N ASP A 65 -8.85 6.73 6.46
CA ASP A 65 -10.18 7.33 6.68
C ASP A 65 -11.16 6.95 5.55
N TRP A 66 -10.68 6.98 4.30
CA TRP A 66 -11.51 6.66 3.14
C TRP A 66 -11.97 5.19 3.10
N ILE A 67 -11.09 4.23 3.42
CA ILE A 67 -11.47 2.81 3.39
C ILE A 67 -12.47 2.46 4.49
N TYR A 68 -12.35 3.07 5.69
CA TYR A 68 -13.30 2.84 6.78
C TYR A 68 -14.68 3.45 6.47
N GLU A 69 -14.74 4.60 5.78
CA GLU A 69 -16.01 5.15 5.30
C GLU A 69 -16.76 4.16 4.38
N TRP A 70 -16.03 3.50 3.48
CA TRP A 70 -16.59 2.47 2.59
C TRP A 70 -17.03 1.22 3.34
N ILE A 71 -16.20 0.72 4.27
CA ILE A 71 -16.54 -0.42 5.13
C ILE A 71 -17.85 -0.13 5.89
N ASP A 72 -17.97 1.05 6.47
CA ASP A 72 -19.16 1.46 7.20
C ASP A 72 -20.38 1.61 6.29
N ARG A 73 -20.20 2.14 5.08
CA ARG A 73 -21.27 2.20 4.07
C ARG A 73 -21.80 0.82 3.74
N TYR A 74 -20.93 -0.13 3.41
CA TYR A 74 -21.33 -1.49 3.07
C TYR A 74 -22.01 -2.22 4.24
N LYS A 75 -21.51 -2.03 5.46
CA LYS A 75 -22.16 -2.55 6.68
C LYS A 75 -23.58 -2.00 6.83
N ARG A 76 -23.81 -0.71 6.59
CA ARG A 76 -25.16 -0.08 6.64
C ARG A 76 -26.09 -0.60 5.55
N GLU A 77 -25.55 -0.92 4.37
CA GLU A 77 -26.31 -1.49 3.24
C GLU A 77 -26.57 -3.01 3.41
N GLY A 78 -26.10 -3.62 4.51
CA GLY A 78 -26.30 -5.04 4.81
C GLY A 78 -25.38 -5.98 4.03
N ILE A 79 -24.35 -5.43 3.38
CA ILE A 79 -23.34 -6.19 2.66
C ILE A 79 -22.35 -6.79 3.67
N LYS A 80 -22.25 -8.12 3.69
CA LYS A 80 -21.32 -8.84 4.56
C LYS A 80 -19.92 -8.79 3.98
N LEU A 81 -19.11 -7.88 4.49
CA LEU A 81 -17.67 -7.97 4.42
C LEU A 81 -17.25 -9.10 5.36
N SER A 82 -16.54 -10.13 4.88
CA SER A 82 -15.88 -11.08 5.79
C SER A 82 -15.14 -10.28 6.87
N GLU A 83 -15.31 -10.62 8.14
CA GLU A 83 -14.96 -9.80 9.31
C GLU A 83 -13.65 -8.99 9.12
N ILE A 84 -13.78 -7.70 8.80
CA ILE A 84 -12.70 -6.72 8.80
C ILE A 84 -12.88 -5.86 10.06
N ASP A 85 -12.03 -6.12 11.05
CA ASP A 85 -12.06 -5.39 12.32
C ASP A 85 -10.99 -4.31 12.41
N LYS A 86 -9.73 -4.63 12.05
CA LYS A 86 -8.62 -3.67 12.07
C LYS A 86 -7.65 -3.90 10.94
N ILE A 87 -7.52 -2.89 10.09
CA ILE A 87 -6.63 -2.90 8.94
C ILE A 87 -5.84 -1.60 8.87
N LEU A 88 -4.63 -1.71 8.32
CA LEU A 88 -3.79 -0.57 7.97
C LEU A 88 -3.62 -0.58 6.46
N PRO A 89 -4.36 0.26 5.72
CA PRO A 89 -4.10 0.41 4.31
C PRO A 89 -2.79 1.18 4.09
N PHE A 90 -2.04 0.75 3.09
CA PHE A 90 -0.73 1.35 2.78
C PHE A 90 -0.62 1.82 1.32
N ASP A 91 -1.56 1.44 0.47
CA ASP A 91 -1.58 1.82 -0.94
C ASP A 91 -3.00 1.72 -1.51
N LYS A 92 -3.27 2.40 -2.63
CA LYS A 92 -4.49 2.26 -3.41
C LYS A 92 -4.19 2.38 -4.91
N PHE A 93 -4.92 1.63 -5.71
CA PHE A 93 -4.90 1.77 -7.16
C PHE A 93 -6.32 1.65 -7.70
N GLN A 94 -6.81 2.73 -8.33
CA GLN A 94 -8.19 2.85 -8.78
C GLN A 94 -9.18 2.52 -7.65
N ASP A 95 -10.03 1.52 -7.84
CA ASP A 95 -11.04 1.08 -6.88
C ASP A 95 -10.54 -0.03 -5.94
N THR A 96 -9.24 -0.28 -5.89
CA THR A 96 -8.62 -1.30 -5.03
C THR A 96 -7.75 -0.66 -3.94
N PHE A 97 -7.95 -1.08 -2.69
CA PHE A 97 -7.14 -0.70 -1.54
C PHE A 97 -6.26 -1.87 -1.11
N PHE A 98 -4.97 -1.62 -0.88
CA PHE A 98 -4.04 -2.61 -0.35
C PHE A 98 -3.83 -2.37 1.14
N TYR A 99 -3.92 -3.43 1.94
CA TYR A 99 -3.81 -3.32 3.38
C TYR A 99 -3.16 -4.53 4.03
N VAL A 100 -2.72 -4.33 5.27
CA VAL A 100 -2.29 -5.38 6.19
C VAL A 100 -3.23 -5.42 7.40
N PRO A 101 -3.51 -6.59 7.98
CA PRO A 101 -4.20 -6.68 9.26
C PRO A 101 -3.35 -6.11 10.38
N ILE A 102 -3.98 -5.46 11.36
CA ILE A 102 -3.31 -4.94 12.55
C ILE A 102 -3.45 -5.96 13.68
N GLU A 103 -2.41 -6.76 13.88
CA GLU A 103 -2.36 -7.82 14.88
C GLU A 103 -1.16 -7.62 15.79
N GLU A 104 -1.37 -7.75 17.11
CA GLU A 104 -0.29 -7.60 18.08
C GLU A 104 0.77 -8.70 17.89
N GLY A 105 2.04 -8.30 17.82
CA GLY A 105 3.17 -9.21 17.63
C GLY A 105 3.38 -9.72 16.20
N ASN A 106 2.50 -9.39 15.25
CA ASN A 106 2.68 -9.76 13.85
C ASN A 106 3.55 -8.72 13.12
N GLU A 107 4.86 -8.96 13.11
CA GLU A 107 5.84 -8.06 12.51
C GLU A 107 5.85 -8.07 10.98
N ASN A 108 5.36 -9.15 10.35
CA ASN A 108 5.37 -9.33 8.91
C ASN A 108 4.06 -9.94 8.39
N PRO A 109 2.96 -9.17 8.43
CA PRO A 109 1.62 -9.68 8.20
C PRO A 109 1.36 -10.01 6.72
N PRO A 110 0.35 -10.84 6.43
CA PRO A 110 -0.15 -11.04 5.07
C PRO A 110 -0.71 -9.75 4.46
N VAL A 111 -0.70 -9.68 3.13
CA VAL A 111 -1.23 -8.54 2.37
C VAL A 111 -2.54 -8.91 1.71
N TYR A 112 -3.50 -8.00 1.77
CA TYR A 112 -4.82 -8.15 1.15
C TYR A 112 -5.13 -6.98 0.23
N ALA A 113 -6.03 -7.22 -0.72
CA ALA A 113 -6.69 -6.22 -1.54
C ALA A 113 -8.18 -6.17 -1.18
N PHE A 114 -8.72 -4.97 -1.04
CA PHE A 114 -10.14 -4.68 -0.92
C PHE A 114 -10.62 -3.96 -2.19
N ASP A 115 -11.42 -4.64 -3.00
CA ASP A 115 -11.96 -4.11 -4.26
C ASP A 115 -13.34 -3.49 -4.02
N ILE A 116 -13.48 -2.20 -4.29
CA ILE A 116 -14.71 -1.41 -4.15
C ILE A 116 -15.57 -1.57 -5.40
N ASN A 117 -16.71 -2.24 -5.26
CA ASN A 117 -17.70 -2.44 -6.31
C ASN A 117 -19.09 -2.71 -5.69
N ASP A 118 -20.08 -3.09 -6.49
CA ASP A 118 -21.44 -3.41 -6.00
C ASP A 118 -21.47 -4.61 -5.03
N THR A 119 -20.48 -5.50 -5.08
CA THR A 119 -20.33 -6.67 -4.20
C THR A 119 -18.87 -6.79 -3.76
N PRO A 120 -18.45 -6.02 -2.73
CA PRO A 120 -17.05 -5.84 -2.39
C PRO A 120 -16.35 -7.17 -2.15
N VAL A 121 -15.11 -7.27 -2.63
CA VAL A 121 -14.30 -8.49 -2.56
C VAL A 121 -13.01 -8.23 -1.80
N ILE A 122 -12.65 -9.17 -0.93
CA ILE A 122 -11.38 -9.20 -0.23
C ILE A 122 -10.55 -10.36 -0.78
N ARG A 123 -9.32 -10.08 -1.20
CA ARG A 123 -8.40 -11.09 -1.76
C ARG A 123 -7.10 -11.08 -0.98
N LYS A 124 -6.65 -12.24 -0.51
CA LYS A 124 -5.28 -12.41 -0.02
C LYS A 124 -4.33 -12.38 -1.22
N LEU A 125 -3.31 -11.53 -1.17
CA LEU A 125 -2.29 -11.42 -2.21
C LEU A 125 -1.06 -12.24 -1.88
N ASN A 126 -0.55 -12.11 -0.66
CA ASN A 126 0.67 -12.77 -0.19
C ASN A 126 0.54 -13.17 1.28
N ASP A 127 1.33 -14.16 1.70
CA ASP A 127 1.38 -14.62 3.09
C ASP A 127 2.16 -13.67 4.01
N SER A 128 3.00 -12.81 3.44
CA SER A 128 3.75 -11.78 4.16
C SER A 128 3.91 -10.50 3.33
N PHE A 129 4.16 -9.39 4.01
CA PHE A 129 4.39 -8.09 3.38
C PHE A 129 5.72 -8.07 2.62
N THR A 130 6.76 -8.71 3.15
CA THR A 130 8.04 -8.86 2.43
C THR A 130 7.90 -9.61 1.11
N ASP A 131 7.07 -10.66 1.07
CA ASP A 131 6.80 -11.41 -0.17
C ASP A 131 6.10 -10.53 -1.21
N PHE A 132 5.13 -9.72 -0.76
CA PHE A 132 4.45 -8.76 -1.63
C PHE A 132 5.43 -7.75 -2.25
N VAL A 133 6.31 -7.15 -1.44
CA VAL A 133 7.32 -6.20 -1.93
C VAL A 133 8.27 -6.87 -2.94
N LEU A 134 8.74 -8.08 -2.62
CA LEU A 134 9.64 -8.83 -3.50
C LEU A 134 8.96 -9.19 -4.84
N GLU A 135 7.70 -9.60 -4.81
CA GLU A 135 6.93 -9.92 -6.02
C GLU A 135 6.73 -8.66 -6.89
N ARG A 136 6.38 -7.52 -6.28
CA ARG A 136 6.22 -6.24 -6.98
C ARG A 136 7.54 -5.79 -7.63
N TYR A 137 8.63 -5.83 -6.89
CA TYR A 137 9.96 -5.51 -7.41
C TYR A 137 10.33 -6.40 -8.61
N ASN A 138 10.13 -7.72 -8.49
CA ASN A 138 10.42 -8.66 -9.57
C ASN A 138 9.57 -8.42 -10.83
N LYS A 139 8.30 -8.00 -10.67
CA LYS A 139 7.44 -7.64 -11.81
C LYS A 139 7.97 -6.40 -12.54
N ILE A 140 8.42 -5.39 -11.80
CA ILE A 140 8.98 -4.16 -12.36
C ILE A 140 10.25 -4.47 -13.14
N VAL A 141 11.18 -5.24 -12.56
CA VAL A 141 12.45 -5.61 -13.20
C VAL A 141 12.24 -6.48 -14.45
N LYS A 142 11.20 -7.32 -14.47
CA LYS A 142 10.89 -8.22 -15.61
C LYS A 142 9.96 -7.60 -16.65
N SER A 143 9.43 -6.40 -16.42
CA SER A 143 8.59 -5.70 -17.40
C SER A 143 9.43 -5.38 -18.64
N PRO A 144 8.98 -5.70 -19.87
CA PRO A 144 9.76 -5.52 -21.10
C PRO A 144 10.15 -4.06 -21.41
N ASP A 145 9.55 -3.09 -20.71
CA ASP A 145 9.87 -1.68 -20.81
C ASP A 145 10.86 -1.18 -19.72
N SER A 146 11.26 -2.03 -18.78
CA SER A 146 12.32 -1.72 -17.81
C SER A 146 13.69 -2.05 -18.40
N PRO A 147 14.65 -1.11 -18.44
CA PRO A 147 16.00 -1.41 -18.87
C PRO A 147 16.59 -2.44 -17.91
N SER A 148 17.06 -3.55 -18.45
CA SER A 148 17.74 -4.59 -17.67
C SER A 148 18.97 -3.95 -17.02
N ILE A 149 18.92 -3.76 -15.69
CA ILE A 149 20.06 -3.29 -14.91
C ILE A 149 21.10 -4.42 -14.94
N LYS A 150 22.15 -4.23 -15.74
CA LYS A 150 23.34 -5.09 -15.78
C LYS A 150 24.35 -4.66 -14.74
#